data_AF-A0A525CHY2-F1
#
_entry.id   AF-A0A525CHY2-F1
#
_cell.length_a   1.000
_cell.length_b   1.000
_cell.length_c   1.000
_cell.angle_alpha   90.00
_cell.angle_beta   90.00
_cell.angle_gamma   90.00
#
_symmetry.space_group_name_H-M   'P 1'
#
loop_
_entity.id
_entity.type
_entity.pdbx_description
1 polymer ?
#
loop_
_entity_poly.entity_id
_entity_poly.type
_entity_poly.pdbx_seq_one_letter_code
_entity_poly.pdbx_strand_id
1 'polypeptide(L)'
;MTTEKKVPTVHRTRARHRILQALYQWEMTHSDLHDIETFFHEDQDMRRVDIEYFKELLHEIPKNKSSLDSKIGPLLDRPIDQLDPIEINILRMAAYELIFRIDIPYRAVINEAVELAKAYGAEDSHKYINGVVDRIADRVELRVKEMGNRAPKKRQRLNQEVVVKRQKVKISQKSAEAKEKAREEKQARYEAKEELANKKF
;
A
#
# COMPACT_ATOMS: atom_id res chain seq x y z
N MET A 1 -7.20 23.93 29.03
CA MET A 1 -7.40 22.57 28.46
C MET A 1 -8.62 22.63 27.56
N THR A 2 -8.41 22.90 26.27
CA THR A 2 -9.48 22.88 25.27
C THR A 2 -9.81 21.43 24.97
N THR A 3 -10.99 20.98 25.36
CA THR A 3 -11.50 19.66 25.00
C THR A 3 -11.66 19.61 23.48
N GLU A 4 -10.77 18.89 22.79
CA GLU A 4 -10.88 18.60 21.37
C GLU A 4 -12.24 17.93 21.12
N LYS A 5 -13.12 18.66 20.43
CA LYS A 5 -14.49 18.19 20.17
C LYS A 5 -14.39 17.10 19.10
N LYS A 6 -14.50 15.84 19.50
CA LYS A 6 -14.41 14.69 18.61
C LYS A 6 -15.51 14.78 17.53
N VAL A 7 -15.12 14.96 16.28
CA VAL A 7 -16.07 15.05 15.15
C VAL A 7 -16.83 13.73 15.00
N PRO A 8 -18.16 13.74 14.81
CA PRO A 8 -18.94 12.52 14.62
C PRO A 8 -18.47 11.72 13.40
N THR A 9 -18.43 10.39 13.54
CA THR A 9 -18.01 9.47 12.46
C THR A 9 -18.83 9.64 11.19
N VAL A 10 -20.15 9.89 11.33
CA VAL A 10 -21.08 10.14 10.22
C VAL A 10 -20.66 11.34 9.37
N HIS A 11 -20.05 12.37 9.98
CA HIS A 11 -19.59 13.55 9.24
C HIS A 11 -18.37 13.21 8.37
N ARG A 12 -17.51 12.30 8.83
CA ARG A 12 -16.38 11.77 8.03
C ARG A 12 -16.85 10.87 6.90
N THR A 13 -17.84 10.02 7.14
CA THR A 13 -18.49 9.24 6.06
C THR A 13 -19.02 10.18 4.98
N ARG A 14 -19.77 11.22 5.34
CA ARG A 14 -20.23 12.24 4.37
C ARG A 14 -19.08 12.94 3.65
N ALA A 15 -18.01 13.28 4.37
CA ALA A 15 -16.82 13.87 3.79
C ALA A 15 -16.18 12.95 2.73
N ARG A 16 -16.06 11.64 2.99
CA ARG A 16 -15.53 10.69 2.00
C ARG A 16 -16.31 10.67 0.69
N HIS A 17 -17.64 10.71 0.76
CA HIS A 17 -18.46 10.81 -0.45
C HIS A 17 -18.15 12.09 -1.24
N ARG A 18 -18.00 13.23 -0.56
CA ARG A 18 -17.66 14.50 -1.21
C ARG A 18 -16.25 14.49 -1.78
N ILE A 19 -15.27 13.95 -1.04
CA ILE A 19 -13.89 13.80 -1.51
C ILE A 19 -13.85 12.97 -2.80
N LEU A 20 -14.55 11.82 -2.83
CA LEU A 20 -14.56 10.97 -4.03
C LEU A 20 -15.12 11.71 -5.25
N GLN A 21 -16.21 12.46 -5.07
CA GLN A 21 -16.80 13.27 -6.14
C GLN A 21 -15.85 14.38 -6.61
N ALA A 22 -15.19 15.07 -5.68
CA ALA A 22 -14.25 16.14 -5.97
C ALA A 22 -12.98 15.63 -6.67
N LEU A 23 -12.44 14.49 -6.24
CA LEU A 23 -11.29 13.85 -6.89
C LEU A 23 -11.63 13.35 -8.29
N TYR A 24 -12.82 12.79 -8.48
CA TYR A 24 -13.28 12.41 -9.82
C TYR A 24 -13.39 13.64 -10.73
N GLN A 25 -13.99 14.73 -10.25
CA GLN A 25 -14.07 15.98 -11.00
C GLN A 25 -12.67 16.48 -11.36
N TRP A 26 -11.75 16.51 -10.40
CA TRP A 26 -10.36 16.91 -10.62
C TRP A 26 -9.67 16.10 -11.72
N GLU A 27 -9.83 14.77 -11.72
CA GLU A 27 -9.23 13.92 -12.75
C GLU A 27 -9.85 14.11 -14.14
N MET A 28 -11.16 14.37 -14.21
CA MET A 28 -11.84 14.52 -15.50
C MET A 28 -11.63 15.91 -16.10
N THR A 29 -11.71 16.97 -15.28
CA THR A 29 -11.68 18.36 -15.75
C THR A 29 -10.28 18.98 -15.70
N HIS A 30 -9.36 18.39 -14.94
CA HIS A 30 -8.02 18.94 -14.69
C HIS A 30 -8.06 20.39 -14.16
N SER A 31 -9.15 20.76 -13.48
CA SER A 31 -9.33 22.08 -12.86
C SER A 31 -8.44 22.24 -11.62
N ASP A 32 -8.24 23.49 -11.19
CA ASP A 32 -7.52 23.75 -9.94
C ASP A 32 -8.30 23.19 -8.74
N LEU A 33 -7.57 22.65 -7.75
CA LEU A 33 -8.18 22.05 -6.56
C LEU A 33 -8.90 23.09 -5.71
N HIS A 34 -8.45 24.35 -5.68
CA HIS A 34 -9.12 25.42 -4.94
C HIS A 34 -10.45 25.81 -5.61
N ASP A 35 -10.51 25.80 -6.94
CA ASP A 35 -11.77 26.06 -7.65
C ASP A 35 -12.79 24.95 -7.36
N ILE A 36 -12.34 23.68 -7.36
CA ILE A 36 -13.18 22.55 -6.99
C ILE A 36 -13.60 22.65 -5.52
N GLU A 37 -12.69 22.96 -4.60
CA GLU A 37 -13.01 23.16 -3.18
C GLU A 37 -14.08 24.25 -3.01
N THR A 38 -13.90 25.40 -3.67
CA THR A 38 -14.85 26.53 -3.64
C THR A 38 -16.22 26.11 -4.16
N PHE A 39 -16.29 25.45 -5.31
CA PHE A 39 -17.53 24.93 -5.87
C PHE A 39 -18.26 23.98 -4.90
N PHE A 40 -17.52 23.07 -4.23
CA PHE A 40 -18.14 22.18 -3.25
C PHE A 40 -18.67 22.93 -2.03
N HIS A 41 -18.04 24.04 -1.63
CA HIS A 41 -18.53 24.86 -0.53
C HIS A 41 -19.77 25.69 -0.89
N GLU A 42 -19.87 26.16 -2.12
CA GLU A 42 -20.95 27.03 -2.58
C GLU A 42 -22.17 26.26 -3.10
N ASP A 43 -21.95 25.19 -3.88
CA ASP A 43 -23.01 24.51 -4.64
C ASP A 43 -23.40 23.13 -4.09
N GLN A 44 -22.60 22.53 -3.21
CA GLN A 44 -22.89 21.20 -2.66
C GLN A 44 -23.37 21.27 -1.20
N ASP A 45 -24.21 20.30 -0.81
CA ASP A 45 -24.60 20.17 0.60
C ASP A 45 -23.41 19.66 1.43
N MET A 46 -22.74 20.61 2.08
CA MET A 46 -21.64 20.42 3.02
C MET A 46 -22.10 20.46 4.49
N ARG A 47 -23.42 20.47 4.74
CA ARG A 47 -23.93 20.41 6.12
C ARG A 47 -23.60 19.06 6.74
N ARG A 48 -23.06 19.10 7.96
CA ARG A 48 -22.63 17.91 8.71
C ARG A 48 -21.55 17.11 7.97
N VAL A 49 -20.73 17.79 7.17
CA VAL A 49 -19.49 17.24 6.62
C VAL A 49 -18.35 17.65 7.54
N ASP A 50 -17.38 16.74 7.73
CA ASP A 50 -16.11 17.08 8.38
C ASP A 50 -15.27 17.90 7.37
N ILE A 51 -15.36 19.23 7.46
CA ILE A 51 -14.78 20.15 6.47
C ILE A 51 -13.25 20.10 6.45
N GLU A 52 -12.63 20.07 7.63
CA GLU A 52 -11.17 19.98 7.74
C GLU A 52 -10.67 18.67 7.12
N TYR A 53 -11.36 17.57 7.39
CA TYR A 53 -11.07 16.28 6.78
C TYR A 53 -11.27 16.28 5.26
N PHE A 54 -12.35 16.90 4.77
CA PHE A 54 -12.61 17.07 3.34
C PHE A 54 -11.47 17.81 2.66
N LYS A 55 -11.12 19.00 3.18
CA LYS A 55 -10.06 19.86 2.64
C LYS A 55 -8.71 19.15 2.64
N GLU A 56 -8.34 18.55 3.76
CA GLU A 56 -7.08 17.82 3.88
C GLU A 56 -6.93 16.76 2.80
N LEU A 57 -7.92 15.86 2.67
CA LEU A 57 -7.83 14.75 1.71
C LEU A 57 -7.93 15.23 0.25
N LEU A 58 -8.74 16.24 -0.04
CA LEU A 58 -8.87 16.80 -1.39
C LEU A 58 -7.52 17.34 -1.89
N HIS A 59 -6.71 17.95 -1.03
CA HIS A 59 -5.41 18.50 -1.42
C HIS A 59 -4.26 17.50 -1.29
N GLU A 60 -4.24 16.70 -0.23
CA GLU A 60 -3.12 15.81 0.04
C GLU A 60 -3.12 14.56 -0.84
N ILE A 61 -4.27 14.05 -1.30
CA ILE A 61 -4.30 12.88 -2.20
C ILE A 61 -3.67 13.21 -3.56
N PRO A 62 -4.07 14.28 -4.29
CA PRO A 62 -3.42 14.71 -5.52
C PRO A 62 -1.92 14.94 -5.36
N LYS A 63 -1.52 15.64 -4.29
CA LYS A 63 -0.11 15.92 -3.97
C LYS A 63 0.71 14.65 -3.76
N ASN A 64 0.11 13.61 -3.16
CA ASN A 64 0.76 12.33 -2.91
C ASN A 64 0.48 11.28 -3.99
N LYS A 65 -0.20 11.63 -5.10
CA LYS A 65 -0.70 10.68 -6.10
C LYS A 65 0.35 9.67 -6.56
N SER A 66 1.51 10.11 -7.02
CA SER A 66 2.59 9.21 -7.49
C SER A 66 3.13 8.29 -6.37
N SER A 67 3.18 8.80 -5.15
CA SER A 67 3.62 8.04 -3.96
C SER A 67 2.57 7.01 -3.52
N LEU A 68 1.29 7.29 -3.70
CA LEU A 68 0.18 6.35 -3.45
C LEU A 68 0.13 5.30 -4.56
N ASP A 69 0.17 5.72 -5.82
CA ASP A 69 0.13 4.86 -7.01
C ASP A 69 1.26 3.82 -6.98
N SER A 70 2.49 4.21 -6.60
CA SER A 70 3.62 3.28 -6.47
C SER A 70 3.47 2.25 -5.33
N LYS A 71 2.71 2.56 -4.28
CA LYS A 71 2.41 1.61 -3.19
C LYS A 71 1.26 0.67 -3.56
N ILE A 72 0.25 1.18 -4.26
CA ILE A 72 -0.94 0.46 -4.68
C ILE A 72 -0.62 -0.47 -5.86
N GLY A 73 0.09 0.02 -6.89
CA GLY A 73 0.34 -0.69 -8.15
C GLY A 73 0.79 -2.15 -8.00
N PRO A 74 1.80 -2.47 -7.18
CA PRO A 74 2.25 -3.86 -7.03
C PRO A 74 1.28 -4.77 -6.25
N LEU A 75 0.16 -4.23 -5.74
CA LEU A 75 -0.92 -4.97 -5.10
C LEU A 75 -2.10 -5.20 -6.04
N LEU A 76 -2.11 -4.58 -7.22
CA LEU A 76 -3.12 -4.77 -8.25
C LEU A 76 -2.78 -6.03 -9.06
N ASP A 77 -3.82 -6.66 -9.60
CA ASP A 77 -3.76 -7.76 -10.55
C ASP A 77 -3.74 -7.31 -12.02
N ARG A 78 -4.05 -6.02 -12.25
CA ARG A 78 -3.99 -5.35 -13.54
C ARG A 78 -3.26 -4.01 -13.43
N PRO A 79 -2.74 -3.47 -14.54
CA PRO A 79 -2.14 -2.13 -14.58
C PRO A 79 -3.09 -1.05 -14.03
N ILE A 80 -2.50 -0.03 -13.38
CA ILE A 80 -3.26 1.02 -12.68
C ILE A 80 -4.14 1.87 -13.63
N ASP A 81 -3.70 2.01 -14.87
CA ASP A 81 -4.37 2.70 -15.98
C ASP A 81 -5.57 1.92 -16.54
N GLN A 82 -5.76 0.67 -16.14
CA GLN A 82 -6.93 -0.14 -16.48
C GLN A 82 -8.02 -0.10 -15.40
N LEU A 83 -7.80 0.58 -14.29
CA LEU A 83 -8.85 0.81 -13.29
C LEU A 83 -9.68 2.01 -13.70
N ASP A 84 -10.99 1.94 -13.47
CA ASP A 84 -11.82 3.11 -13.67
C ASP A 84 -11.48 4.22 -12.64
N PRO A 85 -11.78 5.50 -12.96
CA PRO A 85 -11.45 6.62 -12.09
C PRO A 85 -12.06 6.51 -10.67
N ILE A 86 -13.22 5.87 -10.52
CA ILE A 86 -13.85 5.69 -9.20
C ILE A 86 -13.06 4.68 -8.38
N GLU A 87 -12.75 3.52 -8.95
CA GLU A 87 -11.95 2.48 -8.29
C GLU A 87 -10.60 3.02 -7.81
N ILE A 88 -9.84 3.67 -8.70
CA ILE A 88 -8.50 4.13 -8.32
C ILE A 88 -8.55 5.24 -7.27
N ASN A 89 -9.53 6.16 -7.31
CA ASN A 89 -9.66 7.19 -6.29
C ASN A 89 -10.07 6.62 -4.94
N ILE A 90 -10.94 5.61 -4.89
CA ILE A 90 -11.27 4.89 -3.64
C ILE A 90 -10.01 4.23 -3.08
N LEU A 91 -9.19 3.57 -3.91
CA LEU A 91 -7.95 2.94 -3.47
C LEU A 91 -6.94 3.96 -2.95
N ARG A 92 -6.80 5.12 -3.60
CA ARG A 92 -5.92 6.20 -3.14
C ARG A 92 -6.39 6.79 -1.82
N MET A 93 -7.68 7.05 -1.67
CA MET A 93 -8.27 7.50 -0.40
C MET A 93 -7.99 6.50 0.72
N ALA A 94 -8.28 5.21 0.48
CA ALA A 94 -8.05 4.17 1.47
C ALA A 94 -6.57 4.03 1.83
N ALA A 95 -5.67 4.08 0.84
CA ALA A 95 -4.22 4.07 1.07
C ALA A 95 -3.77 5.29 1.88
N TYR A 96 -4.24 6.49 1.53
CA TYR A 96 -3.91 7.71 2.25
C TYR A 96 -4.35 7.62 3.72
N GLU A 97 -5.58 7.22 4.00
CA GLU A 97 -6.08 7.05 5.36
C GLU A 97 -5.29 5.99 6.14
N LEU A 98 -4.99 4.86 5.52
CA LEU A 98 -4.22 3.80 6.17
C LEU A 98 -2.80 4.26 6.51
N ILE A 99 -2.18 5.09 5.67
CA ILE A 99 -0.79 5.56 5.81
C ILE A 99 -0.68 6.75 6.78
N PHE A 100 -1.53 7.75 6.61
CA PHE A 100 -1.36 9.06 7.26
C PHE A 100 -2.39 9.31 8.38
N ARG A 101 -3.54 8.63 8.37
CA ARG A 101 -4.64 8.85 9.34
C ARG A 101 -4.72 7.75 10.38
N ILE A 102 -3.70 7.68 11.23
CA ILE A 102 -3.61 6.70 12.34
C ILE A 102 -4.80 6.85 13.31
N ASP A 103 -5.44 8.02 13.37
CA ASP A 103 -6.64 8.27 14.15
C ASP A 103 -7.88 7.48 13.69
N ILE A 104 -7.90 6.95 12.45
CA ILE A 104 -9.04 6.25 11.87
C ILE A 104 -8.77 4.74 11.87
N PRO A 105 -9.53 3.92 12.62
CA PRO A 105 -9.28 2.48 12.70
C PRO A 105 -9.27 1.79 11.33
N TYR A 106 -8.33 0.88 11.09
CA TYR A 106 -8.15 0.27 9.75
C TYR A 106 -9.43 -0.40 9.21
N ARG A 107 -10.22 -1.03 10.08
CA ARG A 107 -11.49 -1.67 9.70
C ARG A 107 -12.52 -0.66 9.22
N ALA A 108 -12.52 0.55 9.79
CA ALA A 108 -13.41 1.60 9.33
C ALA A 108 -13.01 2.04 7.92
N VAL A 109 -11.71 2.19 7.64
CA VAL A 109 -11.22 2.54 6.29
C VAL A 109 -11.63 1.48 5.27
N ILE A 110 -11.42 0.19 5.57
CA ILE A 110 -11.83 -0.91 4.67
C ILE A 110 -13.34 -0.88 4.41
N ASN A 111 -14.15 -0.82 5.47
CA ASN A 111 -15.60 -0.81 5.35
C ASN A 111 -16.07 0.38 4.49
N GLU A 112 -15.56 1.58 4.77
CA GLU A 112 -15.95 2.80 4.05
C GLU A 112 -15.52 2.75 2.57
N ALA A 113 -14.34 2.22 2.26
CA ALA A 113 -13.93 2.02 0.86
C ALA A 113 -14.86 1.06 0.12
N VAL A 114 -15.32 -0.01 0.77
CA VAL A 114 -16.29 -0.96 0.20
C VAL A 114 -17.66 -0.32 0.01
N GLU A 115 -18.14 0.48 0.97
CA GLU A 115 -19.41 1.18 0.84
C GLU A 115 -19.39 2.24 -0.26
N LEU A 116 -18.28 2.99 -0.42
CA LEU A 116 -18.09 3.89 -1.56
C LEU A 116 -18.12 3.12 -2.88
N ALA A 117 -17.46 1.96 -2.95
CA ALA A 117 -17.43 1.15 -4.17
C ALA A 117 -18.83 0.58 -4.52
N LYS A 118 -19.67 0.28 -3.53
CA LYS A 118 -21.08 -0.08 -3.77
C LYS A 118 -21.92 1.10 -4.25
N ALA A 119 -21.62 2.30 -3.77
CA ALA A 119 -22.38 3.50 -4.08
C ALA A 119 -22.05 4.08 -5.46
N TYR A 120 -20.79 3.98 -5.90
CA TYR A 120 -20.29 4.67 -7.11
C TYR A 120 -19.60 3.76 -8.13
N GLY A 121 -19.15 2.57 -7.72
CA GLY A 121 -18.42 1.65 -8.59
C GLY A 121 -19.32 0.86 -9.54
N ALA A 122 -18.70 0.17 -10.49
CA ALA A 122 -19.38 -0.76 -11.38
C ALA A 122 -19.81 -2.03 -10.62
N GLU A 123 -20.52 -2.91 -11.33
CA GLU A 123 -20.89 -4.22 -10.80
C GLU A 123 -19.62 -4.97 -10.32
N ASP A 124 -19.71 -5.53 -9.12
CA ASP A 124 -18.60 -6.23 -8.45
C ASP A 124 -17.35 -5.41 -8.07
N SER A 125 -17.26 -4.11 -8.34
CA SER A 125 -16.12 -3.26 -7.91
C SER A 125 -15.91 -3.33 -6.39
N HIS A 126 -16.96 -3.43 -5.59
CA HIS A 126 -16.86 -3.56 -4.14
C HIS A 126 -16.09 -4.81 -3.67
N LYS A 127 -16.19 -5.95 -4.39
CA LYS A 127 -15.42 -7.17 -4.08
C LYS A 127 -13.93 -6.95 -4.39
N TYR A 128 -13.67 -6.31 -5.52
CA TYR A 128 -12.32 -5.97 -5.96
C TYR A 128 -11.63 -5.04 -4.97
N ILE A 129 -12.26 -3.90 -4.67
CA ILE A 129 -11.79 -2.89 -3.72
C ILE A 129 -11.53 -3.51 -2.36
N ASN A 130 -12.46 -4.32 -1.82
CA ASN A 130 -12.23 -5.01 -0.55
C ASN A 130 -10.92 -5.80 -0.56
N GLY A 131 -10.72 -6.62 -1.59
CA GLY A 131 -9.53 -7.45 -1.71
C GLY A 131 -8.23 -6.66 -1.85
N VAL A 132 -8.25 -5.51 -2.54
CA VAL A 132 -7.06 -4.66 -2.70
C VAL A 132 -6.77 -3.87 -1.42
N VAL A 133 -7.77 -3.26 -0.78
CA VAL A 133 -7.58 -2.47 0.44
C VAL A 133 -7.10 -3.36 1.60
N ASP A 134 -7.58 -4.60 1.70
CA ASP A 134 -7.04 -5.60 2.64
C ASP A 134 -5.53 -5.81 2.42
N ARG A 135 -5.09 -5.93 1.16
CA ARG A 135 -3.66 -6.07 0.82
C ARG A 135 -2.87 -4.81 1.15
N ILE A 136 -3.46 -3.62 0.94
CA ILE A 136 -2.84 -2.35 1.31
C ILE A 136 -2.62 -2.31 2.83
N ALA A 137 -3.66 -2.59 3.61
CA ALA A 137 -3.58 -2.64 5.08
C ALA A 137 -2.54 -3.65 5.57
N ASP A 138 -2.42 -4.80 4.91
CA ASP A 138 -1.40 -5.81 5.20
C ASP A 138 0.02 -5.33 4.85
N ARG A 139 0.22 -4.69 3.70
CA ARG A 139 1.56 -4.33 3.22
C ARG A 139 2.15 -3.13 3.95
N VAL A 140 1.27 -2.22 4.36
CA VAL A 140 1.68 -0.98 5.00
C VAL A 140 2.22 -1.24 6.43
N GLU A 141 2.22 -2.48 6.95
CA GLU A 141 2.65 -2.86 8.32
C GLU A 141 1.98 -2.05 9.44
N LEU A 142 1.04 -1.16 9.12
CA LEU A 142 0.92 0.05 9.95
C LEU A 142 0.21 -0.17 11.26
N ARG A 143 -0.47 -1.30 11.50
CA ARG A 143 -1.27 -1.45 12.72
C ARG A 143 -1.28 -2.85 13.28
N VAL A 144 -0.10 -3.46 13.42
CA VAL A 144 0.10 -4.75 14.12
C VAL A 144 -0.63 -4.78 15.48
N LYS A 145 -0.75 -3.64 16.18
CA LYS A 145 -1.53 -3.49 17.43
C LYS A 145 -3.05 -3.52 17.25
N GLU A 146 -3.61 -2.97 16.16
CA GLU A 146 -5.06 -2.99 15.90
C GLU A 146 -5.53 -4.29 15.22
N MET A 147 -4.64 -4.95 14.46
CA MET A 147 -4.93 -6.19 13.72
C MET A 147 -4.90 -7.46 14.59
N GLY A 148 -4.86 -7.32 15.92
CA GLY A 148 -4.74 -8.42 16.89
C GLY A 148 -5.52 -9.69 16.52
N ASN A 149 -4.79 -10.82 16.48
CA ASN A 149 -5.22 -12.20 16.24
C ASN A 149 -5.90 -12.56 14.91
N ARG A 150 -5.99 -11.65 13.93
CA ARG A 150 -6.44 -11.99 12.56
C ARG A 150 -5.37 -11.70 11.51
N ALA A 151 -4.15 -12.19 11.70
CA ALA A 151 -3.28 -12.38 10.55
C ALA A 151 -4.04 -13.29 9.56
N PRO A 152 -4.33 -12.87 8.32
CA PRO A 152 -4.95 -13.78 7.36
C PRO A 152 -4.07 -15.02 7.24
N LYS A 153 -4.64 -16.24 7.24
CA LYS A 153 -3.88 -17.52 7.10
C LYS A 153 -2.87 -17.49 5.93
N LYS A 154 -3.14 -16.64 4.94
CA LYS A 154 -2.26 -16.32 3.79
C LYS A 154 -0.92 -15.68 4.19
N ARG A 155 -0.87 -14.84 5.24
CA ARG A 155 0.35 -14.20 5.77
C ARG A 155 1.31 -15.18 6.44
N GLN A 156 0.80 -16.19 7.15
CA GLN A 156 1.66 -17.25 7.72
C GLN A 156 2.31 -18.07 6.60
N ARG A 157 1.55 -18.43 5.56
CA ARG A 157 2.07 -19.16 4.38
C ARG A 157 3.04 -18.32 3.56
N LEU A 158 2.73 -17.05 3.30
CA LEU A 158 3.60 -16.17 2.51
C LEU A 158 4.91 -15.85 3.24
N ASN A 159 4.86 -15.60 4.56
CA ASN A 159 6.07 -15.41 5.35
C ASN A 159 6.89 -16.70 5.44
N GLN A 160 6.26 -17.86 5.57
CA GLN A 160 6.95 -19.16 5.51
C GLN A 160 7.61 -19.37 4.13
N GLU A 161 6.92 -19.09 3.03
CA GLU A 161 7.49 -19.23 1.68
C GLU A 161 8.65 -18.27 1.42
N VAL A 162 8.55 -17.01 1.87
CA VAL A 162 9.63 -16.02 1.73
C VAL A 162 10.83 -16.41 2.59
N VAL A 163 10.62 -16.88 3.82
CA VAL A 163 11.70 -17.37 4.70
C VAL A 163 12.37 -18.61 4.09
N VAL A 164 11.60 -19.55 3.56
CA VAL A 164 12.11 -20.76 2.89
C VAL A 164 12.89 -20.40 1.62
N LYS A 165 12.42 -19.46 0.80
CA LYS A 165 13.17 -18.96 -0.37
C LYS A 165 14.50 -18.31 0.04
N ARG A 166 14.51 -17.46 1.07
CA ARG A 166 15.74 -16.83 1.59
C ARG A 166 16.73 -17.84 2.17
N GLN A 167 16.23 -18.87 2.86
CA GLN A 167 17.09 -19.96 3.36
C GLN A 167 17.67 -20.80 2.22
N LYS A 168 16.89 -21.15 1.20
CA LYS A 168 17.38 -21.90 0.02
C LYS A 168 18.48 -21.13 -0.73
N VAL A 169 18.31 -19.81 -0.90
CA VAL A 169 19.34 -18.95 -1.53
C VAL A 169 20.62 -18.92 -0.69
N LYS A 170 20.53 -18.79 0.64
CA LYS A 170 21.71 -18.83 1.52
C LYS A 170 22.42 -20.18 1.50
N ILE A 171 21.69 -21.29 1.39
CA ILE A 171 22.26 -22.64 1.30
C ILE A 171 22.95 -22.84 -0.06
N SER A 172 22.38 -22.36 -1.16
CA SER A 172 23.04 -22.46 -2.47
C SER A 172 24.32 -21.62 -2.53
N GLN A 173 24.31 -20.41 -1.96
CA GLN A 173 25.49 -19.54 -1.89
C GLN A 173 26.60 -20.17 -1.05
N LYS A 174 26.30 -20.65 0.17
CA LYS A 174 27.30 -21.35 1.01
C LYS A 174 27.89 -22.59 0.35
N SER A 175 27.07 -23.34 -0.40
CA SER A 175 27.57 -24.55 -1.10
C SER A 175 28.41 -24.22 -2.34
N ALA A 176 28.18 -23.08 -2.99
CA ALA A 176 29.03 -22.58 -4.07
C ALA A 176 30.38 -22.10 -3.52
N GLU A 177 30.37 -21.28 -2.46
CA GLU A 177 31.59 -20.79 -1.79
C GLU A 177 32.47 -21.94 -1.26
N ALA A 178 31.86 -22.99 -0.69
CA ALA A 178 32.60 -24.15 -0.22
C ALA A 178 33.26 -24.96 -1.36
N LYS A 179 32.59 -25.05 -2.53
CA LYS A 179 33.15 -25.73 -3.72
C LYS A 179 34.30 -24.95 -4.33
N GLU A 180 34.20 -23.62 -4.36
CA GLU A 180 35.24 -22.74 -4.85
C GLU A 180 36.49 -22.82 -3.96
N LYS A 181 36.32 -22.71 -2.65
CA LYS A 181 37.41 -22.84 -1.67
C LYS A 181 38.12 -24.21 -1.74
N ALA A 182 37.37 -25.30 -1.90
CA ALA A 182 37.96 -26.63 -2.06
C ALA A 182 38.75 -26.78 -3.37
N ARG A 183 38.37 -26.05 -4.43
CA ARG A 183 39.08 -26.03 -5.71
C ARG A 183 40.38 -25.25 -5.60
N GLU A 184 40.35 -24.09 -4.95
CA GLU A 184 41.53 -23.27 -4.65
C GLU A 184 42.55 -24.03 -3.78
N GLU A 185 42.10 -24.69 -2.71
CA GLU A 185 42.99 -25.50 -1.86
C GLU A 185 43.62 -26.67 -2.62
N LYS A 186 42.87 -27.29 -3.54
CA LYS A 186 43.40 -28.38 -4.38
C LYS A 186 44.42 -27.86 -5.39
N GLN A 187 44.21 -26.68 -5.96
CA GLN A 187 45.13 -26.02 -6.89
C GLN A 187 46.43 -25.62 -6.18
N ALA A 188 46.33 -24.94 -5.02
CA ALA A 188 47.48 -24.56 -4.21
C ALA A 188 48.33 -25.77 -3.77
N ARG A 189 47.69 -26.91 -3.45
CA ARG A 189 48.40 -28.16 -3.14
C ARG A 189 49.12 -28.76 -4.35
N TYR A 190 48.61 -28.57 -5.56
CA TYR A 190 49.27 -29.03 -6.78
C TYR A 190 50.49 -28.18 -7.09
N GLU A 191 50.34 -26.85 -7.06
CA GLU A 191 51.42 -25.89 -7.29
C GLU A 191 52.55 -26.04 -6.25
N ALA A 192 52.22 -26.19 -4.97
CA ALA A 192 53.22 -26.43 -3.93
C ALA A 192 54.00 -27.74 -4.13
N LYS A 193 53.37 -28.78 -4.68
CA LYS A 193 54.06 -30.05 -5.02
C LYS A 193 54.98 -29.86 -6.23
N GLU A 194 54.58 -29.07 -7.20
CA GLU A 194 55.36 -28.76 -8.40
C GLU A 194 56.60 -27.91 -8.07
N GLU A 195 56.46 -26.90 -7.20
CA GLU A 195 57.60 -26.11 -6.69
C GLU A 195 58.61 -26.95 -5.89
N LEU A 196 58.13 -27.89 -5.07
CA LEU A 196 58.99 -28.82 -4.31
C LEU A 196 59.72 -29.81 -5.22
N ALA A 197 59.12 -30.19 -6.35
CA ALA A 197 59.76 -31.05 -7.35
C ALA A 197 60.85 -30.28 -8.13
N ASN A 198 60.61 -29.00 -8.44
CA ASN A 198 61.57 -28.16 -9.17
C ASN A 198 62.77 -27.67 -8.32
N LYS A 199 62.68 -27.71 -6.97
CA LYS A 199 63.80 -27.40 -6.06
C LYS A 199 64.73 -28.58 -5.76
N LYS A 200 64.44 -29.78 -6.29
CA LYS A 200 65.25 -30.99 -6.09
C LYS A 200 66.24 -31.31 -7.23
N PHE A 201 66.40 -30.38 -8.17
CA PHE A 201 67.41 -30.39 -9.22
C PHE A 201 68.20 -29.08 -9.15
#